data_AF-A0AAU0M3C4-F1
#
_entry.id   AF-A0AAU0M3C4-F1
#
_cell.length_a   1.000
_cell.length_b   1.000
_cell.length_c   1.000
_cell.angle_alpha   90.00
_cell.angle_beta   90.00
_cell.angle_gamma   90.00
#
_symmetry.space_group_name_H-M   'P 1'
#
loop_
_entity.id
_entity.type
_entity.pdbx_description
1 polymer ?
#
loop_
_entity_poly.entity_id
_entity_poly.type
_entity_poly.pdbx_seq_one_letter_code
_entity_poly.pdbx_strand_id
1 'polypeptide(L)'
;MASYTVENFTYSMSDPTANELIDMASIPANAFDGISPVYINSVTYGRFGLLVLESNNNSSEMRSAFQKMVKKILKKTTESYTQEETNLFASCRITIYLLGSTIGNNVIQLLINPSPDGVSDFIAQNVGTFTASDPGVPIHYTAKYLKDNSPFKTTFRIDH
;
A
#
# COMPACT_ATOMS: atom_id res chain seq x y z
N MET A 1 -11.05 -7.31 4.11
CA MET A 1 -10.03 -6.36 3.63
C MET A 1 -9.09 -7.07 2.67
N ALA A 2 -8.66 -6.40 1.61
CA ALA A 2 -7.58 -6.83 0.73
C ALA A 2 -6.74 -5.60 0.34
N SER A 3 -5.45 -5.78 0.11
CA SER A 3 -4.58 -4.73 -0.40
C SER A 3 -3.76 -5.23 -1.58
N TYR A 4 -3.32 -4.31 -2.43
CA TYR A 4 -2.35 -4.58 -3.48
C TYR A 4 -1.29 -3.49 -3.50
N THR A 5 -0.11 -3.88 -3.96
CA THR A 5 1.03 -2.98 -4.15
C THR A 5 1.57 -3.21 -5.55
N VAL A 6 1.83 -2.13 -6.27
CA VAL A 6 2.57 -2.12 -7.53
C VAL A 6 3.86 -1.37 -7.27
N GLU A 7 4.98 -2.09 -7.25
CA GLU A 7 6.31 -1.49 -7.12
C GLU A 7 6.82 -1.11 -8.51
N ASN A 8 7.11 0.17 -8.72
CA ASN A 8 7.60 0.66 -10.00
C ASN A 8 9.13 0.65 -10.04
N PHE A 9 9.75 1.30 -9.05
CA PHE A 9 11.21 1.31 -8.88
C PHE A 9 11.59 1.60 -7.42
N THR A 10 12.84 1.30 -7.09
CA THR A 10 13.41 1.63 -5.78
C THR A 10 14.66 2.47 -5.99
N TYR A 11 14.74 3.59 -5.28
CA TYR A 11 15.97 4.35 -5.14
C TYR A 11 16.67 3.91 -3.87
N SER A 12 17.92 3.47 -4.00
CA SER A 12 18.74 3.01 -2.88
C SER A 12 20.04 3.78 -2.84
N MET A 13 20.52 4.05 -1.63
CA MET A 13 21.81 4.69 -1.39
C MET A 13 22.81 3.65 -0.89
N SER A 14 24.07 3.80 -1.28
CA SER A 14 25.18 3.09 -0.64
C SER A 14 25.31 3.51 0.82
N ASP A 15 25.96 2.67 1.63
CA ASP A 15 26.21 3.04 3.01
C ASP A 15 27.15 4.24 3.08
N PRO A 16 26.78 5.29 3.85
CA PRO A 16 27.56 6.50 3.92
C PRO A 16 28.89 6.23 4.63
N THR A 17 29.94 6.91 4.17
CA THR A 17 31.21 6.97 4.90
C THR A 17 31.13 8.00 6.03
N ALA A 18 32.13 8.01 6.91
CA ALA A 18 32.15 8.91 8.06
C ALA A 18 32.01 10.38 7.62
N ASN A 19 31.10 11.11 8.25
CA ASN A 19 30.81 12.53 8.02
C ASN A 19 30.11 12.89 6.69
N GLU A 20 29.67 11.92 5.89
CA GLU A 20 28.90 12.21 4.66
C GLU A 20 27.47 12.70 4.93
N LEU A 21 26.83 12.18 5.98
CA LEU A 21 25.48 12.60 6.37
C LEU A 21 25.51 13.72 7.40
N ILE A 22 26.17 13.46 8.52
CA ILE A 22 26.29 14.40 9.64
C ILE A 22 27.69 14.22 10.24
N ASP A 23 28.35 15.34 10.55
CA ASP A 23 29.59 15.31 11.31
C ASP A 23 29.30 15.03 12.78
N MET A 24 29.45 13.77 13.18
CA MET A 24 29.17 13.30 14.55
C MET A 24 30.03 14.00 15.63
N ALA A 25 31.21 14.52 15.27
CA ALA A 25 32.07 15.24 16.22
C ALA A 25 31.54 16.67 16.52
N SER A 26 30.73 17.23 15.63
CA SER A 26 30.09 18.55 15.79
C SER A 26 28.78 18.51 16.57
N ILE A 27 28.26 17.30 16.86
CA ILE A 27 26.95 17.11 17.50
C ILE A 27 27.12 17.08 19.03
N PRO A 28 26.39 17.91 19.79
CA PRO A 28 26.36 17.83 21.25
C PRO A 28 25.99 16.42 21.75
N ALA A 29 26.60 15.96 22.84
CA ALA A 29 26.37 14.61 23.39
C ALA A 29 24.90 14.34 23.75
N ASN A 30 24.11 15.38 24.00
CA ASN A 30 22.68 15.31 24.30
C ASN A 30 21.77 15.63 23.10
N ALA A 31 22.30 15.86 21.90
CA ALA A 31 21.50 16.31 20.77
C ALA A 31 20.38 15.35 20.35
N PHE A 32 20.47 14.08 20.76
CA PHE A 32 19.48 13.05 20.45
C PHE A 32 18.70 12.55 21.69
N ASP A 33 18.93 13.09 22.89
CA ASP A 33 18.20 12.71 24.11
C ASP A 33 18.03 11.19 24.33
N GLY A 34 19.07 10.40 24.04
CA GLY A 34 19.06 8.94 24.17
C GLY A 34 18.40 8.18 23.01
N ILE A 35 17.92 8.87 21.98
CA ILE A 35 17.40 8.30 20.74
C ILE A 35 18.57 7.99 19.80
N SER A 36 18.57 6.80 19.20
CA SER A 36 19.57 6.46 18.17
C SER A 36 19.13 7.01 16.81
N PRO A 37 19.90 7.90 16.16
CA PRO A 37 19.53 8.44 14.85
C PRO A 37 19.59 7.37 13.76
N VAL A 38 18.67 7.48 12.80
CA VAL A 38 18.57 6.62 11.62
C VAL A 38 18.52 7.45 10.35
N TYR A 39 18.96 6.88 9.23
CA TYR A 39 18.84 7.47 7.91
C TYR A 39 18.07 6.54 6.98
N ILE A 40 17.33 7.11 6.02
CA ILE A 40 16.64 6.34 4.98
C ILE A 40 17.67 5.89 3.96
N ASN A 41 17.83 4.58 3.78
CA ASN A 41 18.78 4.00 2.82
C ASN A 41 18.10 3.50 1.54
N SER A 42 16.78 3.34 1.54
CA SER A 42 16.02 3.10 0.31
C SER A 42 14.59 3.63 0.38
N VAL A 43 14.05 4.04 -0.77
CA VAL A 43 12.65 4.41 -0.95
C VAL A 43 12.12 3.72 -2.20
N THR A 44 11.07 2.94 -2.05
CA THR A 44 10.34 2.31 -3.15
C THR A 44 9.17 3.21 -3.55
N TYR A 45 9.15 3.55 -4.83
CA TYR A 45 8.07 4.30 -5.47
C TYR A 45 7.15 3.33 -6.20
N GLY A 46 5.86 3.62 -6.13
CA GLY A 46 4.86 2.74 -6.67
C GLY A 46 3.46 3.24 -6.37
N ARG A 47 2.55 2.27 -6.31
CA ARG A 47 1.13 2.50 -6.13
C ARG A 47 0.58 1.50 -5.15
N PHE A 48 -0.35 1.93 -4.31
CA PHE A 48 -0.95 1.06 -3.30
C PHE A 48 -2.47 1.22 -3.34
N GLY A 49 -3.18 0.11 -3.16
CA GLY A 49 -4.62 0.13 -3.01
C GLY A 49 -5.07 -0.74 -1.84
N LEU A 50 -6.08 -0.25 -1.12
CA LEU A 50 -6.71 -0.94 -0.01
C LEU A 50 -8.22 -1.00 -0.26
N LEU A 51 -8.77 -2.21 -0.23
CA LEU A 51 -10.19 -2.48 -0.36
C LEU A 51 -10.72 -2.99 0.99
N VAL A 52 -11.70 -2.28 1.52
CA VAL A 52 -12.45 -2.69 2.72
C VAL A 52 -13.88 -2.96 2.29
N LEU A 53 -14.35 -4.17 2.59
CA LEU A 53 -15.72 -4.58 2.33
C LEU A 53 -16.46 -4.73 3.65
N GLU A 54 -17.63 -4.09 3.72
CA GLU A 54 -18.54 -4.15 4.86
C GLU A 54 -19.88 -4.73 4.39
N SER A 55 -20.38 -5.73 5.12
CA SER A 55 -21.62 -6.44 4.79
C SER A 55 -22.28 -6.99 6.04
N ASN A 56 -23.61 -7.11 6.00
CA ASN A 56 -24.41 -7.84 6.99
C ASN A 56 -24.73 -9.29 6.54
N ASN A 57 -24.27 -9.71 5.36
CA ASN A 57 -24.51 -11.05 4.81
C ASN A 57 -23.64 -12.13 5.49
N ASN A 58 -23.93 -13.40 5.19
CA ASN A 58 -23.11 -14.53 5.64
C ASN A 58 -21.63 -14.33 5.26
N SER A 59 -20.74 -14.47 6.24
CA SER A 59 -19.31 -14.17 6.09
C SER A 59 -18.60 -15.11 5.11
N SER A 60 -19.04 -16.37 4.94
CA SER A 60 -18.35 -17.32 4.05
C SER A 60 -18.63 -17.06 2.58
N GLU A 61 -19.91 -16.87 2.22
CA GLU A 61 -20.35 -16.54 0.86
C GLU A 61 -19.77 -15.21 0.41
N MET A 62 -19.86 -14.19 1.27
CA MET A 62 -19.31 -12.87 0.96
C MET A 62 -17.78 -12.91 0.81
N ARG A 63 -17.09 -13.70 1.64
CA ARG A 63 -15.64 -13.88 1.53
C ARG A 63 -15.26 -14.56 0.20
N SER A 64 -15.98 -15.58 -0.22
CA SER A 64 -15.74 -16.25 -1.50
C SER A 64 -15.91 -15.30 -2.69
N ALA A 65 -17.03 -14.57 -2.73
CA ALA A 65 -17.31 -13.59 -3.78
C ALA A 65 -16.27 -12.44 -3.80
N PHE A 66 -15.87 -11.95 -2.63
CA PHE A 66 -14.81 -10.95 -2.50
C PHE A 66 -13.45 -11.46 -2.99
N GLN A 67 -13.07 -12.70 -2.67
CA GLN A 67 -11.83 -13.31 -3.14
C GLN A 67 -11.81 -13.47 -4.67
N LYS A 68 -12.94 -13.89 -5.26
CA LYS A 68 -13.09 -13.97 -6.71
C LYS A 68 -12.90 -12.62 -7.38
N MET A 69 -13.46 -11.55 -6.81
CA MET A 69 -13.24 -10.19 -7.29
C MET A 69 -11.79 -9.74 -7.21
N VAL A 70 -11.11 -9.97 -6.09
CA VAL A 70 -9.68 -9.67 -5.98
C VAL A 70 -8.86 -10.42 -7.02
N LYS A 71 -9.16 -11.71 -7.26
CA LYS A 71 -8.49 -12.49 -8.32
C LYS A 71 -8.73 -11.89 -9.72
N LYS A 72 -9.93 -11.40 -10.01
CA LYS A 72 -10.28 -10.78 -11.29
C LYS A 72 -9.54 -9.46 -11.51
N ILE A 73 -9.47 -8.60 -10.49
CA ILE A 73 -8.66 -7.36 -10.49
C ILE A 73 -7.19 -7.67 -10.83
N LEU A 74 -6.64 -8.71 -10.21
CA LEU A 74 -5.26 -9.15 -10.43
C LEU A 74 -5.07 -9.93 -11.74
N LYS A 75 -6.10 -10.02 -12.60
CA LYS A 75 -6.11 -10.78 -13.86
C LYS A 75 -5.71 -12.26 -13.67
N LYS A 76 -6.02 -12.85 -12.52
CA LYS A 76 -5.72 -14.25 -12.17
C LYS A 76 -6.86 -15.22 -12.48
N THR A 77 -8.00 -14.72 -12.95
CA THR A 77 -9.15 -15.53 -13.37
C THR A 77 -9.95 -14.80 -14.45
N THR A 78 -10.65 -15.55 -15.28
CA THR A 78 -11.62 -15.07 -16.28
C THR A 78 -13.06 -15.42 -15.91
N GLU A 79 -13.29 -15.98 -14.71
CA GLU A 79 -14.63 -16.33 -14.24
C GLU A 79 -15.56 -15.12 -14.19
N SER A 80 -16.79 -15.31 -14.67
CA SER A 80 -17.89 -14.36 -14.55
C SER A 80 -18.55 -14.47 -13.17
N TYR A 81 -19.16 -13.38 -12.69
CA TYR A 81 -19.94 -13.42 -11.46
C TYR A 81 -21.31 -14.06 -11.69
N THR A 82 -21.81 -14.83 -10.73
CA THR A 82 -23.20 -15.29 -10.73
C THR A 82 -24.14 -14.14 -10.35
N GLN A 83 -25.44 -14.34 -10.59
CA GLN A 83 -26.45 -13.38 -10.14
C GLN A 83 -26.49 -13.28 -8.61
N GLU A 84 -26.29 -14.40 -7.90
CA GLU A 84 -26.22 -14.41 -6.43
C GLU A 84 -25.03 -13.60 -5.92
N GLU A 85 -23.85 -13.80 -6.53
CA GLU A 85 -22.65 -13.00 -6.21
C GLU A 85 -22.92 -11.51 -6.46
N THR A 86 -23.53 -11.16 -7.58
CA THR A 86 -23.89 -9.77 -7.90
C THR A 86 -24.84 -9.17 -6.85
N ASN A 87 -25.84 -9.93 -6.40
CA ASN A 87 -26.79 -9.51 -5.37
C ASN A 87 -26.12 -9.34 -3.99
N LEU A 88 -25.14 -10.20 -3.66
CA LEU A 88 -24.35 -10.05 -2.43
C LEU A 88 -23.63 -8.70 -2.41
N PHE A 89 -22.96 -8.31 -3.50
CA PHE A 89 -22.29 -7.01 -3.59
C PHE A 89 -23.27 -5.83 -3.53
N ALA A 90 -24.44 -5.95 -4.14
CA ALA A 90 -25.48 -4.91 -4.13
C ALA A 90 -26.03 -4.59 -2.72
N SER A 91 -25.76 -5.42 -1.71
CA SER A 91 -26.15 -5.20 -0.31
C SER A 91 -24.95 -4.85 0.60
N CYS A 92 -23.81 -4.51 0.01
CA CYS A 92 -22.57 -4.17 0.74
C CYS A 92 -22.17 -2.70 0.56
N ARG A 93 -21.17 -2.30 1.35
CA ARG A 93 -20.38 -1.08 1.12
C ARG A 93 -18.93 -1.48 0.87
N ILE A 94 -18.30 -0.82 -0.10
CA ILE A 94 -16.86 -0.96 -0.35
C ILE A 94 -16.19 0.39 -0.23
N THR A 95 -15.19 0.48 0.64
CA THR A 95 -14.28 1.62 0.69
C THR A 95 -12.99 1.24 0.00
N ILE A 96 -12.58 2.07 -0.96
CA ILE A 96 -11.34 1.94 -1.71
C ILE A 96 -10.45 3.11 -1.34
N TYR A 97 -9.24 2.82 -0.87
CA TYR A 97 -8.19 3.80 -0.73
C TYR A 97 -7.12 3.53 -1.78
N LEU A 98 -6.73 4.55 -2.54
CA LEU A 98 -5.70 4.49 -3.56
C LEU A 98 -4.62 5.54 -3.27
N LEU A 99 -3.37 5.09 -3.27
CA LEU A 99 -2.17 5.89 -3.08
C LEU A 99 -1.34 5.86 -4.37
N GLY A 100 -1.05 7.03 -4.92
CA GLY A 100 -0.38 7.20 -6.22
C GLY A 100 -1.22 6.72 -7.39
N SER A 101 -2.52 7.06 -7.43
CA SER A 101 -3.45 6.68 -8.50
C SER A 101 -3.46 7.71 -9.64
N THR A 102 -4.03 7.37 -10.80
CA THR A 102 -4.12 8.31 -11.94
C THR A 102 -5.06 9.49 -11.69
N ILE A 103 -6.03 9.32 -10.78
CA ILE A 103 -6.99 10.37 -10.39
C ILE A 103 -6.48 11.23 -9.23
N GLY A 104 -5.34 10.89 -8.63
CA GLY A 104 -4.72 11.66 -7.56
C GLY A 104 -3.80 10.84 -6.66
N ASN A 105 -2.93 11.56 -5.93
CA ASN A 105 -1.93 10.91 -5.08
C ASN A 105 -2.54 10.22 -3.85
N ASN A 106 -3.66 10.71 -3.31
CA ASN A 106 -4.37 10.10 -2.18
C ASN A 106 -5.87 10.19 -2.45
N VAL A 107 -6.52 9.06 -2.70
CA VAL A 107 -7.94 9.02 -3.04
C VAL A 107 -8.66 8.03 -2.15
N ILE A 108 -9.80 8.45 -1.63
CA ILE A 108 -10.75 7.59 -0.94
C ILE A 108 -12.05 7.60 -1.73
N GLN A 109 -12.53 6.43 -2.13
CA GLN A 109 -13.80 6.24 -2.81
C GLN A 109 -14.69 5.30 -2.01
N LEU A 110 -15.89 5.75 -1.67
CA LEU A 110 -16.95 4.91 -1.12
C LEU A 110 -17.88 4.49 -2.25
N LEU A 111 -18.17 3.18 -2.31
CA LEU A 111 -19.15 2.60 -3.22
C LEU A 111 -20.29 1.99 -2.40
N ILE A 112 -21.51 2.44 -2.66
CA ILE A 112 -22.74 1.95 -2.03
C ILE A 112 -23.46 1.08 -3.05
N ASN A 113 -23.90 -0.10 -2.61
CA ASN A 113 -24.55 -1.11 -3.46
C ASN A 113 -23.73 -1.40 -4.75
N PRO A 114 -22.41 -1.67 -4.63
CA PRO A 114 -21.54 -1.85 -5.79
C PRO A 114 -21.92 -3.07 -6.63
N SER A 115 -21.55 -3.04 -7.91
CA SER A 115 -21.39 -4.27 -8.70
C SER A 115 -19.93 -4.74 -8.63
N PRO A 116 -19.66 -6.06 -8.61
CA PRO A 116 -18.29 -6.57 -8.51
C PRO A 116 -17.44 -6.26 -9.75
N ASP A 117 -18.05 -6.23 -10.94
CA ASP A 117 -17.37 -5.77 -12.16
C ASP A 117 -17.06 -4.27 -12.09
N GLY A 118 -17.99 -3.43 -11.62
CA GLY A 118 -17.75 -1.98 -11.49
C GLY A 118 -16.62 -1.64 -10.52
N VAL A 119 -16.47 -2.40 -9.44
CA VAL A 119 -15.32 -2.28 -8.52
C VAL A 119 -14.03 -2.68 -9.22
N SER A 120 -14.05 -3.79 -9.96
CA SER A 120 -12.88 -4.30 -10.67
C SER A 120 -12.40 -3.34 -11.74
N ASP A 121 -13.33 -2.79 -12.52
CA ASP A 121 -13.07 -1.81 -13.58
C ASP A 121 -12.56 -0.50 -13.00
N PHE A 122 -13.17 -0.01 -11.92
CA PHE A 122 -12.70 1.20 -11.23
C PHE A 122 -11.23 1.05 -10.82
N ILE A 123 -10.84 -0.08 -10.21
CA ILE A 123 -9.45 -0.27 -9.78
C ILE A 123 -8.52 -0.42 -10.99
N ALA A 124 -8.92 -1.20 -12.00
CA ALA A 124 -8.10 -1.41 -13.19
C ALA A 124 -7.83 -0.10 -13.97
N GLN A 125 -8.81 0.81 -14.01
CA GLN A 125 -8.69 2.11 -14.69
C GLN A 125 -7.88 3.13 -13.87
N ASN A 126 -7.96 3.06 -12.55
CA ASN A 126 -7.40 4.09 -11.67
C ASN A 126 -6.07 3.72 -11.02
N VAL A 127 -5.65 2.45 -11.07
CA VAL A 127 -4.31 2.07 -10.58
C VAL A 127 -3.23 2.79 -11.37
N GLY A 128 -3.32 2.85 -12.70
CA GLY A 128 -2.27 3.45 -13.54
C GLY A 128 -1.05 2.57 -13.75
N THR A 129 -0.22 2.95 -14.73
CA THR A 129 1.03 2.27 -15.09
C THR A 129 2.22 3.18 -14.86
N PHE A 130 3.42 2.61 -14.71
CA PHE A 130 4.64 3.42 -14.61
C PHE A 130 4.88 4.19 -15.90
N THR A 131 5.14 5.51 -15.77
CA THR A 131 5.72 6.33 -16.82
C THR A 131 6.76 7.28 -16.21
N ALA A 132 7.66 7.83 -17.02
CA ALA A 132 8.65 8.81 -16.51
C ALA A 132 7.98 10.08 -15.93
N SER A 133 6.83 10.48 -16.46
CA SER A 133 6.04 11.64 -15.98
C SER A 133 5.09 11.31 -14.82
N ASP A 134 4.74 10.03 -14.64
CA ASP A 134 3.93 9.52 -13.54
C ASP A 134 4.61 8.27 -12.93
N PRO A 135 5.66 8.48 -12.13
CA PRO A 135 6.43 7.39 -11.51
C PRO A 135 5.70 6.70 -10.36
N GLY A 136 4.52 7.18 -9.95
CA GLY A 136 3.90 6.82 -8.67
C GLY A 136 4.45 7.63 -7.49
N VAL A 137 4.17 7.18 -6.27
CA VAL A 137 4.51 7.86 -5.01
C VAL A 137 5.34 6.94 -4.09
N PRO A 138 6.04 7.47 -3.07
CA PRO A 138 6.68 6.64 -2.06
C PRO A 138 5.66 5.74 -1.36
N ILE A 139 5.91 4.43 -1.35
CA ILE A 139 5.02 3.41 -0.75
C ILE A 139 5.72 2.56 0.33
N HIS A 140 7.05 2.52 0.30
CA HIS A 140 7.86 1.77 1.26
C HIS A 140 9.24 2.43 1.40
N TYR A 141 9.84 2.33 2.58
CA TYR A 141 11.22 2.75 2.80
C TYR A 141 11.92 1.77 3.74
N THR A 142 13.24 1.70 3.62
CA THR A 142 14.10 1.08 4.64
C THR A 142 15.00 2.13 5.26
N ALA A 143 15.39 1.90 6.51
CA ALA A 143 16.28 2.77 7.24
C ALA A 143 17.38 1.96 7.92
N LYS A 144 18.49 2.63 8.20
CA LYS A 144 19.65 2.09 8.91
C LYS A 144 20.07 3.03 10.03
N TYR A 145 20.66 2.48 11.09
CA TYR A 145 21.22 3.29 12.16
C TYR A 145 22.46 4.04 11.68
N LEU A 146 22.54 5.34 11.99
CA LEU A 146 23.68 6.18 11.60
C LEU A 146 25.00 5.71 12.21
N LYS A 147 24.97 5.08 13.39
CA LYS A 147 26.16 4.67 14.14
C LYS A 147 26.94 3.51 13.49
N ASP A 148 26.26 2.62 12.78
CA ASP A 148 26.83 1.33 12.34
C ASP A 148 26.23 0.77 11.05
N ASN A 149 25.36 1.52 10.37
CA ASN A 149 24.65 1.11 9.16
C ASN A 149 23.83 -0.20 9.31
N SER A 150 23.54 -0.63 10.55
CA SER A 150 22.71 -1.80 10.79
C SER A 150 21.23 -1.49 10.47
N PRO A 151 20.45 -2.46 9.96
CA PRO A 151 19.05 -2.23 9.60
C PRO A 151 18.20 -1.80 10.80
N PHE A 152 17.46 -0.70 10.64
CA PHE A 152 16.44 -0.29 11.60
C PHE A 152 15.18 -1.13 11.41
N LYS A 153 14.60 -1.59 12.51
CA LYS A 153 13.33 -2.33 12.51
C LYS A 153 12.45 -1.84 13.64
N THR A 154 11.23 -1.43 13.31
CA THR A 154 10.20 -1.17 14.30
C THR A 154 9.66 -2.50 14.82
N THR A 155 9.59 -2.65 16.15
CA THR A 155 8.98 -3.81 16.79
C THR A 155 7.56 -3.44 17.20
N PHE A 156 6.58 -4.18 16.71
CA PHE A 156 5.18 -4.02 17.11
C PHE A 156 4.76 -5.21 17.96
N ARG A 157 4.11 -4.93 19.09
CA ARG A 157 3.33 -5.92 19.83
C ARG A 157 1.86 -5.62 19.58
N ILE A 158 1.12 -6.63 19.14
CA ILE A 158 -0.32 -6.53 18.91
C ILE A 158 -0.98 -7.54 19.83
N ASP A 159 -1.75 -7.03 20.80
CA ASP A 159 -2.61 -7.86 21.63
C ASP A 159 -3.98 -7.92 20.93
N HIS A 160 -4.48 -9.14 20.67
CA HIS A 160 -5.76 -9.41 19.99
C HIS A 160 -6.79 -9.96 20.96
#